data_AF-A0A0A1TD64-F1
#
_entry.id   AF-A0A0A1TD64-F1
#
_cell.length_a   1.000
_cell.length_b   1.000
_cell.length_c   1.000
_cell.angle_alpha   90.00
_cell.angle_beta   90.00
_cell.angle_gamma   90.00
#
_symmetry.space_group_name_H-M   'P 1'
#
loop_
_entity.id
_entity.type
_entity.pdbx_description
1 polymer ?
#
loop_
_entity_poly.entity_id
_entity_poly.type
_entity_poly.pdbx_seq_one_letter_code
_entity_poly.pdbx_strand_id
1 'polypeptide(L)'
;MPTFAKSTFSKMLEAVLWSSAACNPINSDKVERAMIEDIHAATQMLPGVTAQIIYDFIILALYLRTLTSVARYSFYSGIAAFAILLLIQRIFVVASQAAEKISAETSMKITSDFSNTLDGLTHIHSMKWHGSIWKQLLVDLGAAQQATREKLRLGPWVAMAVDLTVVGLMTTMAISLVIFRNSISVYLIALCISAGCKLQRPAVQMMELLLTLANTKESLSRMEYFRSNFESEEVREAVVLPERWGEDASIEFNRAVIGNHAPITGIAIPGRSVTIRGRSGS
;
A
#
# COMPACT_ATOMS: atom_id res chain seq x y z
N MET A 1 -22.41 -1.43 -6.17
CA MET A 1 -21.31 -0.97 -5.28
C MET A 1 -21.82 -0.94 -3.85
N PRO A 2 -21.04 -1.43 -2.87
CA PRO A 2 -21.37 -1.26 -1.45
C PRO A 2 -21.50 0.24 -1.13
N THR A 3 -22.46 0.62 -0.29
CA THR A 3 -22.73 2.01 0.12
C THR A 3 -21.49 2.73 0.66
N PHE A 4 -20.61 1.99 1.33
CA PHE A 4 -19.31 2.45 1.80
C PHE A 4 -18.42 2.99 0.66
N ALA A 5 -18.26 2.22 -0.43
CA ALA A 5 -17.40 2.61 -1.54
C ALA A 5 -17.89 3.89 -2.23
N LYS A 6 -19.21 4.02 -2.40
CA LYS A 6 -19.81 5.23 -3.00
C LYS A 6 -19.55 6.46 -2.13
N SER A 7 -19.67 6.33 -0.81
CA SER A 7 -19.40 7.44 0.11
C SER A 7 -17.92 7.83 0.11
N THR A 8 -17.01 6.87 0.19
CA THR A 8 -15.56 7.13 0.20
C THR A 8 -15.10 7.77 -1.12
N PHE A 9 -15.56 7.25 -2.26
CA PHE A 9 -15.28 7.82 -3.56
C PHE A 9 -15.78 9.26 -3.68
N SER A 10 -17.03 9.54 -3.28
CA SER A 10 -17.59 10.89 -3.32
C SER A 10 -16.75 11.88 -2.50
N LYS A 11 -16.33 11.49 -1.29
CA LYS A 11 -15.51 12.34 -0.42
C LYS A 11 -14.12 12.61 -0.98
N MET A 12 -13.50 11.61 -1.62
CA MET A 12 -12.20 11.81 -2.27
C MET A 12 -12.31 12.66 -3.53
N LEU A 13 -13.37 12.48 -4.32
CA LEU A 13 -13.63 13.30 -5.49
C LEU A 13 -13.83 14.77 -5.11
N GLU A 14 -14.60 15.02 -4.05
CA GLU A 14 -14.79 16.36 -3.51
C GLU A 14 -13.46 16.97 -3.05
N ALA A 15 -12.64 16.22 -2.29
CA ALA A 15 -11.32 16.68 -1.88
C ALA A 15 -10.40 17.02 -3.06
N VAL A 16 -10.41 16.22 -4.13
CA VAL A 16 -9.61 16.50 -5.34
C VAL A 16 -10.13 17.70 -6.11
N LEU A 17 -11.44 17.81 -6.31
CA LEU A 17 -12.05 18.87 -7.11
C LEU A 17 -11.90 20.25 -6.47
N TRP A 18 -11.95 20.33 -5.14
CA TRP A 18 -11.91 21.59 -4.40
C TRP A 18 -10.52 21.98 -3.90
N SER A 19 -9.49 21.20 -4.25
CA SER A 19 -8.11 21.45 -3.85
C SER A 19 -7.28 22.01 -4.99
N SER A 20 -6.87 23.28 -4.88
CA SER A 20 -5.87 23.91 -5.75
C SER A 20 -4.54 23.12 -5.76
N ALA A 21 -4.18 22.50 -4.63
CA ALA A 21 -2.98 21.69 -4.46
C ALA A 21 -3.01 20.38 -5.29
N ALA A 22 -4.19 19.90 -5.69
CA ALA A 22 -4.33 18.72 -6.56
C ALA A 22 -3.94 19.03 -8.02
N CYS A 23 -4.05 20.28 -8.46
CA CYS A 23 -3.63 20.71 -9.80
C CYS A 23 -2.13 20.95 -9.94
N ASN A 24 -1.35 20.82 -8.85
CA ASN A 24 0.10 20.97 -8.91
C ASN A 24 0.73 19.73 -9.56
N PRO A 25 1.58 19.87 -10.61
CA PRO A 25 2.26 18.74 -11.24
C PRO A 25 3.15 17.94 -10.28
N ILE A 26 3.59 18.51 -9.16
CA ILE A 26 4.35 17.79 -8.12
C ILE A 26 3.48 16.74 -7.40
N ASN A 27 2.15 16.91 -7.41
CA ASN A 27 1.20 16.07 -6.70
C ASN A 27 0.39 15.14 -7.62
N SER A 28 0.53 15.22 -8.94
CA SER A 28 -0.23 14.40 -9.90
C SER A 28 -0.16 12.91 -9.57
N ASP A 29 1.07 12.42 -9.33
CA ASP A 29 1.32 11.00 -9.07
C ASP A 29 0.69 10.53 -7.75
N LYS A 30 0.55 11.43 -6.78
CA LYS A 30 -0.07 11.13 -5.49
C LYS A 30 -1.59 11.07 -5.63
N VAL A 31 -2.18 11.98 -6.42
CA VAL A 31 -3.62 12.01 -6.72
C VAL A 31 -4.00 10.76 -7.50
N GLU A 32 -3.21 10.39 -8.52
CA GLU A 32 -3.44 9.20 -9.34
C GLU A 32 -3.42 7.93 -8.49
N ARG A 33 -2.37 7.74 -7.67
CA ARG A 33 -2.28 6.58 -6.77
C ARG A 33 -3.42 6.52 -5.77
N ALA A 34 -3.80 7.65 -5.17
CA ALA A 34 -4.92 7.69 -4.23
C ALA A 34 -6.25 7.32 -4.90
N MET A 35 -6.52 7.84 -6.10
CA MET A 35 -7.79 7.63 -6.81
C MET A 35 -7.91 6.25 -7.46
N ILE A 36 -6.82 5.71 -7.99
CA ILE A 36 -6.83 4.45 -8.74
C ILE A 36 -6.50 3.28 -7.80
N GLU A 37 -5.33 3.30 -7.18
CA GLU A 37 -4.79 2.15 -6.45
C GLU A 37 -5.43 2.02 -5.07
N ASP A 38 -5.48 3.11 -4.30
CA ASP A 38 -5.94 3.05 -2.92
C ASP A 38 -7.47 2.86 -2.81
N ILE A 39 -8.27 3.52 -3.65
CA ILE A 39 -9.73 3.30 -3.70
C ILE A 39 -10.07 1.86 -4.13
N HIS A 40 -9.33 1.31 -5.10
CA HIS A 40 -9.53 -0.05 -5.56
C HIS A 40 -9.23 -1.06 -4.45
N ALA A 41 -8.11 -0.89 -3.75
CA ALA A 41 -7.72 -1.71 -2.60
C ALA A 41 -8.79 -1.66 -1.48
N ALA A 42 -9.26 -0.46 -1.12
CA ALA A 42 -10.26 -0.26 -0.07
C ALA A 42 -11.64 -0.83 -0.43
N THR A 43 -12.05 -0.76 -1.70
CA THR A 43 -13.39 -1.13 -2.13
C THR A 43 -13.53 -2.62 -2.45
N GLN A 44 -12.55 -3.20 -3.14
CA GLN A 44 -12.68 -4.56 -3.68
C GLN A 44 -11.99 -5.62 -2.81
N MET A 45 -10.83 -5.31 -2.23
CA MET A 45 -10.06 -6.31 -1.49
C MET A 45 -10.52 -6.44 -0.04
N LEU A 46 -10.86 -5.33 0.62
CA LEU A 46 -11.18 -5.30 2.05
C LEU A 46 -12.32 -6.25 2.48
N PRO A 47 -13.51 -6.28 1.85
CA PRO A 47 -14.60 -7.15 2.30
C PRO A 47 -14.33 -8.64 2.05
N GLY A 48 -13.64 -8.99 0.96
CA GLY A 48 -13.27 -10.36 0.66
C GLY A 48 -12.23 -10.90 1.65
N VAL A 49 -11.17 -10.12 1.88
CA VAL A 49 -10.06 -10.49 2.77
C VAL A 49 -10.54 -10.59 4.22
N THR A 50 -11.37 -9.65 4.69
CA THR A 50 -11.89 -9.68 6.08
C THR A 50 -12.76 -10.92 6.35
N ALA A 51 -13.63 -11.30 5.41
CA ALA A 51 -14.43 -12.52 5.55
C ALA A 51 -13.56 -13.78 5.61
N GLN A 52 -12.54 -13.87 4.76
CA GLN A 52 -11.59 -15.00 4.75
C GLN A 52 -10.78 -15.07 6.05
N ILE A 53 -10.32 -13.93 6.57
CA ILE A 53 -9.61 -13.87 7.86
C ILE A 53 -10.49 -14.42 8.98
N ILE A 54 -11.77 -14.04 9.06
CA ILE A 54 -12.67 -14.54 10.11
C ILE A 54 -12.84 -16.06 9.98
N TYR A 55 -13.04 -16.57 8.76
CA TYR A 55 -13.19 -17.99 8.51
C TYR A 55 -11.95 -18.79 8.89
N ASP A 56 -10.77 -18.37 8.42
CA ASP A 56 -9.50 -19.04 8.70
C ASP A 56 -9.13 -18.95 10.18
N PHE A 57 -9.50 -17.85 10.85
CA PHE A 57 -9.27 -17.67 12.29
C PHE A 57 -10.09 -18.68 13.10
N ILE A 58 -11.37 -18.86 12.75
CA ILE A 58 -12.25 -19.84 13.40
C ILE A 58 -11.69 -21.26 13.19
N ILE A 59 -11.26 -21.60 11.97
CA ILE A 59 -10.69 -22.92 11.67
C ILE A 59 -9.40 -23.15 12.45
N LEU A 60 -8.49 -22.18 12.46
CA LEU A 60 -7.24 -22.27 13.19
C LEU A 60 -7.49 -22.44 14.70
N ALA A 61 -8.44 -21.69 15.26
CA ALA A 61 -8.84 -21.81 16.66
C ALA A 61 -9.45 -23.19 16.96
N LEU A 62 -10.25 -23.75 16.05
CA LEU A 62 -10.80 -25.10 16.18
C LEU A 62 -9.69 -26.17 16.16
N TYR A 63 -8.72 -26.08 15.24
CA TYR A 63 -7.59 -27.02 15.20
C TYR A 63 -6.66 -26.88 16.40
N LEU A 64 -6.38 -25.67 16.87
CA LEU A 64 -5.61 -25.47 18.10
C LEU A 64 -6.35 -26.00 19.33
N ARG A 65 -7.68 -25.86 19.38
CA ARG A 65 -8.52 -26.41 20.45
C ARG A 65 -8.50 -27.94 20.46
N THR A 66 -8.58 -28.59 19.30
CA THR A 66 -8.52 -30.06 19.24
C THR A 66 -7.15 -30.58 19.67
N LEU A 67 -6.07 -29.89 19.31
CA LEU A 67 -4.70 -30.24 19.70
C LEU A 67 -4.45 -30.07 21.21
N THR A 68 -5.01 -29.03 21.82
CA THR A 68 -4.87 -28.77 23.27
C THR A 68 -5.76 -29.65 24.14
N SER A 69 -6.85 -30.21 23.60
CA SER A 69 -7.79 -31.05 24.34
C SER A 69 -7.22 -32.42 24.75
N VAL A 70 -6.14 -32.90 24.13
CA VAL A 70 -5.67 -34.29 24.29
C VAL A 70 -4.72 -34.49 25.46
N ALA A 71 -3.92 -33.48 25.82
CA ALA A 71 -3.00 -33.57 26.96
C ALA A 71 -2.84 -32.24 27.69
N ARG A 72 -2.77 -32.29 29.03
CA ARG A 72 -2.55 -31.09 29.87
C ARG A 72 -1.25 -30.35 29.51
N TYR A 73 -0.23 -31.08 29.07
CA TYR A 73 1.05 -30.52 28.63
C TYR A 73 1.00 -29.91 27.21
N SER A 74 0.04 -30.31 26.36
CA SER A 74 -0.15 -29.72 25.03
C SER A 74 -0.56 -28.25 25.09
N PHE A 75 -1.16 -27.80 26.18
CA PHE A 75 -1.56 -26.40 26.34
C PHE A 75 -0.36 -25.44 26.25
N TYR A 76 0.73 -25.74 26.95
CA TYR A 76 1.95 -24.94 26.91
C TYR A 76 2.59 -24.95 25.51
N SER A 77 2.59 -26.10 24.83
CA SER A 77 3.09 -26.21 23.45
C SER A 77 2.25 -25.40 22.47
N GLY A 78 0.92 -25.34 22.66
CA GLY A 78 0.02 -24.53 21.82
C GLY A 78 0.27 -23.04 21.98
N ILE A 79 0.46 -22.57 23.22
CA ILE A 79 0.82 -21.17 23.50
C ILE A 79 2.16 -20.81 22.88
N ALA A 80 3.17 -21.69 23.04
CA ALA A 80 4.49 -21.48 22.46
C ALA A 80 4.42 -21.39 20.92
N ALA A 81 3.69 -22.30 20.27
CA ALA A 81 3.50 -22.24 18.82
C ALA A 81 2.79 -20.96 18.37
N PHE A 82 1.75 -20.53 19.09
CA PHE A 82 1.06 -19.27 18.79
C PHE A 82 1.99 -18.06 18.91
N ALA A 83 2.81 -17.99 19.96
CA ALA A 83 3.80 -16.93 20.12
C ALA A 83 4.83 -16.90 18.99
N ILE A 84 5.30 -18.07 18.55
CA ILE A 84 6.23 -18.18 17.42
C ILE A 84 5.55 -17.72 16.11
N LEU A 85 4.30 -18.12 15.87
CA LEU A 85 3.55 -17.68 14.68
C LEU A 85 3.36 -16.15 14.66
N LEU A 86 3.12 -15.51 15.82
CA LEU A 86 3.04 -14.04 15.90
C LEU A 86 4.37 -13.37 15.58
N LEU A 87 5.49 -13.98 16.00
CA LEU A 87 6.82 -13.47 15.71
C LEU A 87 7.16 -13.62 14.22
N ILE A 88 6.87 -14.77 13.62
CA ILE A 88 7.00 -15.01 12.18
C ILE A 88 6.15 -14.00 11.41
N GLN A 89 4.90 -13.78 11.81
CA GLN A 89 4.00 -12.82 11.17
C GLN A 89 4.59 -11.40 11.16
N ARG A 90 5.13 -10.93 12.30
CA ARG A 90 5.73 -9.59 12.38
C ARG A 90 6.92 -9.45 11.44
N ILE A 91 7.82 -10.43 11.45
CA ILE A 91 9.02 -10.42 10.58
C ILE A 91 8.59 -10.46 9.11
N PHE A 92 7.62 -11.31 8.79
CA PHE A 92 7.11 -11.45 7.42
C PHE A 92 6.51 -10.15 6.88
N VAL A 93 5.67 -9.46 7.66
CA VAL A 93 5.05 -8.19 7.22
C VAL A 93 6.12 -7.15 6.93
N VAL A 94 7.09 -6.98 7.85
CA VAL A 94 8.17 -5.99 7.67
C VAL A 94 9.02 -6.33 6.45
N ALA A 95 9.41 -7.60 6.29
CA ALA A 95 10.21 -8.05 5.15
C ALA A 95 9.46 -7.88 3.81
N SER A 96 8.17 -8.22 3.78
CA SER A 96 7.34 -8.08 2.59
C SER A 96 7.15 -6.62 2.20
N GLN A 97 6.91 -5.72 3.15
CA GLN A 97 6.78 -4.29 2.87
C GLN A 97 8.09 -3.69 2.36
N ALA A 98 9.23 -4.09 2.94
CA ALA A 98 10.54 -3.66 2.48
C ALA A 98 10.83 -4.13 1.05
N ALA A 99 10.54 -5.41 0.74
CA ALA A 99 10.71 -5.95 -0.60
C ALA A 99 9.78 -5.27 -1.62
N GLU A 100 8.53 -4.99 -1.24
CA GLU A 100 7.57 -4.28 -2.09
C GLU A 100 8.12 -2.90 -2.48
N LYS A 101 8.60 -2.14 -1.50
CA LYS A 101 9.16 -0.80 -1.71
C LYS A 101 10.33 -0.82 -2.69
N ILE A 102 11.27 -1.75 -2.52
CA ILE A 102 12.43 -1.88 -3.42
C ILE A 102 11.97 -2.27 -4.84
N SER A 103 11.01 -3.18 -4.95
CA SER A 103 10.46 -3.59 -6.25
C SER A 103 9.72 -2.47 -6.96
N ALA A 104 9.02 -1.62 -6.20
CA ALA A 104 8.30 -0.47 -6.73
C ALA A 104 9.27 0.63 -7.19
N GLU A 105 10.27 0.97 -6.38
CA GLU A 105 11.30 1.96 -6.73
C GLU A 105 12.08 1.56 -7.98
N THR A 106 12.49 0.30 -8.07
CA THR A 106 13.23 -0.21 -9.24
C THR A 106 12.37 -0.27 -10.51
N SER A 107 11.09 -0.64 -10.38
CA SER A 107 10.16 -0.65 -11.51
C SER A 107 9.86 0.76 -12.02
N MET A 108 9.60 1.72 -11.11
CA MET A 108 9.39 3.13 -11.48
C MET A 108 10.59 3.71 -12.20
N LYS A 109 11.81 3.40 -11.72
CA LYS A 109 13.05 3.84 -12.37
C LYS A 109 13.12 3.34 -13.82
N ILE A 110 12.88 2.05 -14.06
CA ILE A 110 12.89 1.49 -15.42
C ILE A 110 11.86 2.18 -16.33
N THR A 111 10.64 2.40 -15.84
CA THR A 111 9.61 3.07 -16.64
C THR A 111 9.99 4.50 -16.97
N SER A 112 10.64 5.21 -16.04
CA SER A 112 11.14 6.57 -16.27
C SER A 112 12.30 6.58 -17.27
N ASP A 113 13.26 5.68 -17.13
CA ASP A 113 14.40 5.56 -18.04
C ASP A 113 13.94 5.21 -19.46
N PHE A 114 12.91 4.35 -19.59
CA PHE A 114 12.32 4.02 -20.88
C PHE A 114 11.57 5.20 -21.50
N SER A 115 10.78 5.93 -20.72
CA SER A 115 10.09 7.16 -21.18
C SER A 115 11.09 8.20 -21.68
N ASN A 116 12.13 8.48 -20.89
CA ASN A 116 13.19 9.43 -21.26
C ASN A 116 13.93 9.00 -22.53
N THR A 117 14.11 7.69 -22.73
CA THR A 117 14.74 7.15 -23.94
C THR A 117 13.85 7.33 -25.18
N LEU A 118 12.53 7.18 -25.03
CA LEU A 118 11.57 7.39 -26.12
C LEU A 118 11.50 8.88 -26.51
N ASP A 119 11.40 9.77 -25.52
CA ASP A 119 11.34 11.22 -25.75
C ASP A 119 12.66 11.75 -26.34
N GLY A 120 13.79 11.20 -25.91
CA GLY A 120 15.13 11.57 -26.35
C GLY A 120 15.64 10.82 -27.59
N LEU A 121 14.82 10.00 -28.25
CA LEU A 121 15.29 9.05 -29.27
C LEU A 121 16.04 9.73 -30.43
N THR A 122 15.57 10.88 -30.88
CA THR A 122 16.21 11.69 -31.93
C THR A 122 17.59 12.19 -31.51
N HIS A 123 17.73 12.64 -30.26
CA HIS A 123 18.99 13.07 -29.68
C HIS A 123 19.97 11.91 -29.53
N ILE A 124 19.51 10.78 -29.00
CA ILE A 124 20.31 9.55 -28.86
C ILE A 124 20.84 9.08 -30.21
N HIS A 125 20.00 9.16 -31.24
CA HIS A 125 20.38 8.81 -32.59
C HIS A 125 21.44 9.75 -33.16
N SER A 126 21.24 11.06 -33.01
CA SER A 126 22.17 12.09 -33.48
C SER A 126 23.54 12.00 -32.82
N MET A 127 23.59 11.63 -31.54
CA MET A 127 24.83 11.52 -30.75
C MET A 127 25.46 10.11 -30.80
N LYS A 128 24.80 9.13 -31.44
CA LYS A 128 25.23 7.72 -31.52
C LYS A 128 25.45 7.07 -30.14
N TRP A 129 24.65 7.44 -29.13
CA TRP A 129 24.81 6.97 -27.74
C TRP A 129 24.10 5.65 -27.40
N HIS A 130 23.51 4.98 -28.39
CA HIS A 130 22.74 3.74 -28.21
C HIS A 130 23.45 2.69 -27.34
N GLY A 131 24.75 2.46 -27.57
CA GLY A 131 25.49 1.43 -26.83
C GLY A 131 25.67 1.74 -25.34
N SER A 132 25.79 3.01 -24.96
CA SER A 132 25.90 3.42 -23.56
C SER A 132 24.56 3.29 -22.84
N ILE A 133 23.49 3.77 -23.49
CA ILE A 133 22.13 3.74 -22.94
C ILE A 133 21.63 2.29 -22.82
N TRP A 134 21.94 1.44 -23.80
CA TRP A 134 21.59 0.03 -23.74
C TRP A 134 22.25 -0.70 -22.57
N LYS A 135 23.53 -0.41 -22.31
CA LYS A 135 24.24 -0.98 -21.15
C LYS A 135 23.60 -0.53 -19.84
N GLN A 136 23.25 0.74 -19.72
CA GLN A 136 22.59 1.28 -18.54
C GLN A 136 21.23 0.63 -18.31
N LEU A 137 20.39 0.56 -19.34
CA LEU A 137 19.09 -0.10 -19.28
C LEU A 137 19.20 -1.58 -18.86
N LEU A 138 20.22 -2.29 -19.34
CA LEU A 138 20.44 -3.70 -18.97
C LEU A 138 20.84 -3.86 -17.49
N VAL A 139 21.63 -2.92 -16.95
CA VAL A 139 21.98 -2.90 -15.52
C VAL A 139 20.75 -2.62 -14.67
N ASP A 140 19.94 -1.63 -15.05
CA ASP A 140 18.72 -1.27 -14.34
C ASP A 140 17.67 -2.39 -14.40
N LEU A 141 17.54 -3.06 -15.56
CA LEU A 141 16.71 -4.26 -15.70
C LEU A 141 17.16 -5.40 -14.79
N GLY A 142 18.47 -5.65 -14.70
CA GLY A 142 19.04 -6.65 -13.79
C GLY A 142 18.70 -6.34 -12.33
N ALA A 143 18.79 -5.08 -11.92
CA ALA A 143 18.43 -4.64 -10.57
C ALA A 143 16.93 -4.86 -10.26
N ALA A 144 16.03 -4.53 -11.18
CA ALA A 144 14.59 -4.77 -10.97
C ALA A 144 14.22 -6.26 -10.96
N GLN A 145 14.87 -7.08 -11.79
CA GLN A 145 14.69 -8.54 -11.75
C GLN A 145 15.14 -9.11 -10.40
N GLN A 146 16.27 -8.64 -9.87
CA GLN A 146 16.74 -9.04 -8.54
C GLN A 146 15.73 -8.65 -7.46
N ALA A 147 15.23 -7.41 -7.46
CA ALA A 147 14.21 -6.95 -6.51
C ALA A 147 12.93 -7.81 -6.56
N THR A 148 12.46 -8.11 -7.77
CA THR A 148 11.28 -8.97 -7.98
C THR A 148 11.52 -10.39 -7.47
N ARG A 149 12.73 -10.92 -7.66
CA ARG A 149 13.11 -12.24 -7.18
C ARG A 149 13.12 -12.32 -5.66
N GLU A 150 13.59 -11.29 -4.97
CA GLU A 150 13.57 -11.28 -3.50
C GLU A 150 12.14 -11.25 -2.97
N LYS A 151 11.22 -10.50 -3.59
CA LYS A 151 9.79 -10.55 -3.26
C LYS A 151 9.21 -11.96 -3.43
N LEU A 152 9.54 -12.65 -4.53
CA LEU A 152 9.02 -14.00 -4.81
C LEU A 152 9.51 -15.06 -3.81
N ARG A 153 10.70 -14.89 -3.22
CA ARG A 153 11.27 -15.82 -2.23
C ARG A 153 10.58 -15.76 -0.87
N LEU A 154 9.87 -14.67 -0.55
CA LEU A 154 9.25 -14.48 0.76
C LEU A 154 8.07 -15.43 1.01
N GLY A 155 7.27 -15.74 -0.01
CA GLY A 155 6.13 -16.67 0.13
C GLY A 155 6.57 -18.08 0.58
N PRO A 156 7.47 -18.75 -0.17
CA PRO A 156 8.03 -20.04 0.24
C PRO A 156 8.74 -20.01 1.60
N TRP A 157 9.38 -18.89 1.95
CA TRP A 157 10.02 -18.72 3.25
C TRP A 157 9.00 -18.78 4.40
N VAL A 158 7.85 -18.12 4.27
CA VAL A 158 6.77 -18.19 5.27
C VAL A 158 6.20 -19.59 5.37
N ALA A 159 5.93 -20.23 4.24
CA ALA A 159 5.44 -21.60 4.23
C ALA A 159 6.40 -22.53 4.98
N MET A 160 7.71 -22.43 4.70
CA MET A 160 8.73 -23.21 5.40
C MET A 160 8.79 -22.90 6.91
N ALA A 161 8.68 -21.63 7.29
CA ALA A 161 8.68 -21.23 8.70
C ALA A 161 7.46 -21.79 9.45
N VAL A 162 6.27 -21.72 8.85
CA VAL A 162 5.05 -22.31 9.39
C VAL A 162 5.20 -23.83 9.48
N ASP A 163 5.70 -24.50 8.45
CA ASP A 163 5.91 -25.95 8.45
C ASP A 163 6.82 -26.39 9.60
N LEU A 164 7.90 -25.66 9.84
CA LEU A 164 8.80 -25.93 10.95
C LEU A 164 8.09 -25.81 12.31
N THR A 165 7.19 -24.83 12.47
CA THR A 165 6.39 -24.69 13.71
C THR A 165 5.38 -25.82 13.87
N VAL A 166 4.73 -26.25 12.78
CA VAL A 166 3.74 -27.35 12.81
C VAL A 166 4.44 -28.68 13.12
N VAL A 167 5.58 -28.96 12.50
CA VAL A 167 6.39 -30.15 12.80
C VAL A 167 6.88 -30.13 14.25
N GLY A 168 7.34 -28.98 14.74
CA GLY A 168 7.70 -28.80 16.15
C GLY A 168 6.54 -29.11 17.09
N LEU A 169 5.34 -28.61 16.79
CA LEU A 169 4.15 -28.89 17.58
C LEU A 169 3.69 -30.36 17.50
N MET A 170 3.81 -30.99 16.33
CA MET A 170 3.46 -32.40 16.16
C MET A 170 4.43 -33.33 16.89
N THR A 171 5.72 -32.99 16.93
CA THR A 171 6.74 -33.77 17.65
C THR A 171 6.55 -33.68 19.17
N THR A 172 6.30 -32.49 19.73
CA THR A 172 5.99 -32.36 21.17
C THR A 172 4.71 -33.09 21.55
N MET A 173 3.72 -33.09 20.66
CA MET A 173 2.48 -33.82 20.88
C MET A 173 2.67 -35.34 20.79
N ALA A 174 3.47 -35.83 19.84
CA ALA A 174 3.82 -37.24 19.72
C ALA A 174 4.55 -37.75 20.98
N ILE A 175 5.49 -36.97 21.52
CA ILE A 175 6.18 -37.30 22.78
C ILE A 175 5.18 -37.39 23.93
N SER A 176 4.26 -36.42 24.03
CA SER A 176 3.21 -36.41 25.07
C SER A 176 2.29 -37.62 24.97
N LEU A 177 1.93 -38.04 23.75
CA LEU A 177 1.10 -39.22 23.49
C LEU A 177 1.78 -40.52 23.91
N VAL A 178 3.09 -40.65 23.71
CA VAL A 178 3.85 -41.84 24.14
C VAL A 178 3.87 -41.96 25.66
N ILE A 179 4.06 -40.84 26.38
CA ILE A 179 4.11 -40.82 27.85
C ILE A 179 2.73 -41.14 28.45
N PHE A 180 1.65 -40.60 27.88
CA PHE A 180 0.28 -40.74 28.40
C PHE A 180 -0.57 -41.78 27.64
N ARG A 181 0.08 -42.75 26.99
CA ARG A 181 -0.56 -43.73 26.10
C ARG A 181 -1.74 -44.47 26.75
N ASN A 182 -1.67 -44.74 28.04
CA ASN A 182 -2.69 -45.54 28.75
C ASN A 182 -3.95 -44.76 29.14
N SER A 183 -3.95 -43.42 29.08
CA SER A 183 -5.08 -42.59 29.49
C SER A 183 -5.85 -41.97 28.34
N ILE A 184 -5.43 -42.17 27.09
CA ILE A 184 -5.95 -41.46 25.92
C ILE A 184 -6.65 -42.45 24.96
N SER A 185 -7.88 -42.12 24.56
CA SER A 185 -8.62 -42.88 23.56
C SER A 185 -7.94 -42.80 22.19
N VAL A 186 -7.81 -43.94 21.50
CA VAL A 186 -7.22 -44.05 20.14
C VAL A 186 -7.88 -43.09 19.14
N TYR A 187 -9.19 -42.84 19.29
CA TYR A 187 -9.93 -41.88 18.45
C TYR A 187 -9.38 -40.45 18.58
N LEU A 188 -9.10 -40.00 19.81
CA LEU A 188 -8.57 -38.66 20.05
C LEU A 188 -7.18 -38.48 19.46
N ILE A 189 -6.35 -39.53 19.48
CA ILE A 189 -5.01 -39.54 18.88
C ILE A 189 -5.11 -39.34 17.36
N ALA A 190 -5.98 -40.11 16.70
CA ALA A 190 -6.18 -40.01 15.25
C ALA A 190 -6.71 -38.61 14.83
N LEU A 191 -7.67 -38.07 15.60
CA LEU A 191 -8.20 -36.73 15.38
C LEU A 191 -7.11 -35.67 15.51
N CYS A 192 -6.24 -35.80 16.51
CA CYS A 192 -5.11 -34.91 16.75
C CYS A 192 -4.10 -34.90 15.60
N ILE A 193 -3.70 -36.07 15.10
CA ILE A 193 -2.78 -36.18 13.98
C ILE A 193 -3.41 -35.54 12.73
N SER A 194 -4.71 -35.81 12.48
CA SER A 194 -5.42 -35.21 11.35
C SER A 194 -5.49 -33.68 11.46
N ALA A 195 -5.79 -33.15 12.64
CA ALA A 195 -5.85 -31.71 12.88
C ALA A 195 -4.49 -31.05 12.67
N GLY A 196 -3.40 -31.64 13.15
CA GLY A 196 -2.06 -31.10 12.97
C GLY A 196 -1.63 -31.06 11.50
N CYS A 197 -1.90 -32.12 10.71
CA CYS A 197 -1.62 -32.11 9.28
C CYS A 197 -2.45 -31.06 8.51
N LYS A 198 -3.68 -30.79 8.96
CA LYS A 198 -4.57 -29.80 8.33
C LYS A 198 -4.31 -28.36 8.79
N LEU A 199 -3.57 -28.15 9.87
CA LEU A 199 -3.31 -26.83 10.46
C LEU A 199 -2.38 -25.97 9.58
N GLN A 200 -1.49 -26.59 8.81
CA GLN A 200 -0.49 -25.92 7.98
C GLN A 200 -1.11 -24.94 6.95
N ARG A 201 -2.05 -25.42 6.12
CA ARG A 201 -2.67 -24.62 5.06
C ARG A 201 -3.37 -23.35 5.57
N PRO A 202 -4.32 -23.43 6.52
CA PRO A 202 -4.99 -22.22 7.04
C PRO A 202 -4.02 -21.30 7.79
N ALA A 203 -2.94 -21.83 8.39
CA ALA A 203 -1.93 -20.99 9.02
C ALA A 203 -1.16 -20.14 8.00
N VAL A 204 -0.68 -20.75 6.90
CA VAL A 204 -0.01 -20.00 5.82
C VAL A 204 -0.96 -19.00 5.17
N GLN A 205 -2.17 -19.43 4.83
CA GLN A 205 -3.18 -18.58 4.21
C GLN A 205 -3.54 -17.38 5.12
N MET A 206 -3.67 -17.61 6.43
CA MET A 206 -3.88 -16.53 7.40
C MET A 206 -2.74 -15.50 7.37
N MET A 207 -1.48 -15.93 7.28
CA MET A 207 -0.34 -15.01 7.23
C MET A 207 -0.38 -14.11 5.99
N GLU A 208 -0.72 -14.68 4.82
CA GLU A 208 -0.88 -13.95 3.56
C GLU A 208 -2.07 -12.97 3.60
N LEU A 209 -3.19 -13.38 4.20
CA LEU A 209 -4.36 -12.52 4.37
C LEU A 209 -4.09 -11.37 5.34
N LEU A 210 -3.36 -11.62 6.42
CA LEU A 210 -2.94 -10.58 7.36
C LEU A 210 -1.96 -9.58 6.73
N LEU A 211 -1.08 -10.03 5.84
CA LEU A 211 -0.24 -9.13 5.04
C LEU A 211 -1.11 -8.25 4.13
N THR A 212 -2.08 -8.84 3.45
CA THR A 212 -3.02 -8.09 2.59
C THR A 212 -3.81 -7.07 3.40
N LEU A 213 -4.24 -7.43 4.62
CA LEU A 213 -4.90 -6.52 5.54
C LEU A 213 -3.96 -5.39 6.00
N ALA A 214 -2.70 -5.68 6.28
CA ALA A 214 -1.71 -4.66 6.65
C ALA A 214 -1.50 -3.64 5.50
N ASN A 215 -1.41 -4.11 4.26
CA ASN A 215 -1.26 -3.26 3.08
C ASN A 215 -2.51 -2.38 2.84
N THR A 216 -3.71 -2.94 2.97
CA THR A 216 -4.96 -2.16 2.85
C THR A 216 -5.12 -1.12 3.97
N LYS A 217 -4.66 -1.42 5.19
CA LYS A 217 -4.61 -0.44 6.28
C LYS A 217 -3.68 0.74 5.96
N GLU A 218 -2.51 0.46 5.41
CA GLU A 218 -1.55 1.50 5.00
C GLU A 218 -2.10 2.36 3.87
N SER A 219 -2.76 1.74 2.89
CA SER A 219 -3.49 2.42 1.83
C SER A 219 -4.55 3.37 2.41
N LEU A 220 -5.37 2.88 3.35
CA LEU A 220 -6.36 3.71 4.01
C LEU A 220 -5.74 4.88 4.80
N SER A 221 -4.60 4.68 5.45
CA SER A 221 -3.93 5.79 6.15
C SER A 221 -3.36 6.83 5.18
N ARG A 222 -2.90 6.42 3.98
CA ARG A 222 -2.52 7.36 2.92
C ARG A 222 -3.74 8.12 2.38
N MET A 223 -4.87 7.45 2.18
CA MET A 223 -6.13 8.08 1.78
C MET A 223 -6.58 9.13 2.80
N GLU A 224 -6.47 8.83 4.09
CA GLU A 224 -6.83 9.76 5.17
C GLU A 224 -5.83 10.92 5.30
N TYR A 225 -4.54 10.65 5.12
CA TYR A 225 -3.52 11.68 4.99
C TYR A 225 -3.79 12.59 3.78
N PHE A 226 -4.15 12.02 2.63
CA PHE A 226 -4.52 12.78 1.45
C PHE A 226 -5.73 13.68 1.74
N ARG A 227 -6.78 13.14 2.33
CA ARG A 227 -7.98 13.91 2.69
C ARG A 227 -7.68 15.08 3.62
N SER A 228 -6.79 14.91 4.59
CA SER A 228 -6.45 15.96 5.56
C SER A 228 -5.49 17.02 5.00
N ASN A 229 -4.59 16.68 4.09
CA ASN A 229 -3.64 17.63 3.51
C ASN A 229 -4.14 18.35 2.26
N PHE A 230 -5.08 17.76 1.54
CA PHE A 230 -5.72 18.34 0.36
C PHE A 230 -7.10 18.94 0.68
N GLU A 231 -7.36 19.26 1.95
CA GLU A 231 -8.62 19.90 2.34
C GLU A 231 -8.81 21.22 1.57
N SER A 232 -10.05 21.48 1.17
CA SER A 232 -10.45 22.58 0.30
C SER A 232 -9.93 23.91 0.83
N GLU A 233 -9.50 24.80 -0.07
CA GLU A 233 -9.52 26.23 0.20
C GLU A 233 -10.99 26.63 0.34
N GLU A 234 -11.57 26.39 1.52
CA GLU A 234 -12.95 26.78 1.79
C GLU A 234 -13.07 28.27 1.54
N VAL A 235 -13.94 28.65 0.61
CA VAL A 235 -14.47 30.01 0.51
C VAL A 235 -15.33 30.20 1.75
N ARG A 236 -14.70 30.61 2.85
CA ARG A 236 -15.32 30.75 4.18
C ARG A 236 -16.53 31.69 4.17
N GLU A 237 -16.61 32.59 3.18
CA GLU A 237 -17.73 33.49 2.99
C GLU A 237 -18.02 33.64 1.49
N ALA A 238 -19.19 33.17 1.04
CA ALA A 238 -19.70 33.49 -0.29
C ALA A 238 -20.05 34.98 -0.32
N VAL A 239 -19.10 35.81 -0.73
CA VAL A 239 -19.34 37.24 -0.95
C VAL A 239 -20.31 37.37 -2.12
N VAL A 240 -21.47 37.99 -1.87
CA VAL A 240 -22.45 38.29 -2.92
C VAL A 240 -21.84 39.35 -3.82
N LEU A 241 -21.40 38.93 -5.01
CA LEU A 241 -20.86 39.82 -6.02
C LEU A 241 -22.02 40.59 -6.68
N PRO A 242 -21.86 41.90 -6.98
CA PRO A 242 -22.82 42.65 -7.76
C PRO A 242 -23.08 42.02 -9.13
N GLU A 243 -24.28 42.21 -9.69
CA GLU A 243 -24.69 41.65 -11.00
C GLU A 243 -23.80 42.12 -12.17
N ARG A 244 -23.13 43.27 -12.01
CA ARG A 244 -22.15 43.85 -12.95
C ARG A 244 -20.69 43.76 -12.47
N TRP A 245 -20.33 42.70 -11.75
CA TRP A 245 -18.96 42.51 -11.29
C TRP A 245 -18.00 42.39 -12.48
N GLY A 246 -17.04 43.31 -12.58
CA GLY A 246 -15.97 43.27 -13.60
C GLY A 246 -16.18 44.17 -14.83
N GLU A 247 -17.33 44.84 -14.99
CA GLU A 247 -17.57 45.70 -16.17
C GLU A 247 -16.72 46.99 -16.14
N ASP A 248 -16.54 47.61 -14.97
CA ASP A 248 -15.74 48.84 -14.78
C ASP A 248 -14.61 48.66 -13.75
N ALA A 249 -14.21 47.41 -13.47
CA ALA A 249 -13.28 47.11 -12.39
C ALA A 249 -11.82 47.42 -12.78
N SER A 250 -11.17 48.33 -12.03
CA SER A 250 -9.72 48.46 -12.03
C SER A 250 -9.09 47.34 -11.21
N ILE A 251 -8.10 46.64 -11.77
CA ILE A 251 -7.36 45.58 -11.06
C ILE A 251 -6.07 46.20 -10.54
N GLU A 252 -5.93 46.29 -9.21
CA GLU A 252 -4.72 46.76 -8.55
C GLU A 252 -3.99 45.60 -7.87
N PHE A 253 -2.75 45.36 -8.28
CA PHE A 253 -1.81 44.51 -7.55
C PHE A 253 -1.07 45.37 -6.55
N ASN A 254 -1.50 45.35 -5.29
CA ASN A 254 -0.82 46.05 -4.19
C ASN A 254 0.12 45.09 -3.46
N ARG A 255 1.42 45.13 -3.83
CA ARG A 255 2.48 44.29 -3.23
C ARG A 255 2.12 42.80 -3.20
N ALA A 256 1.55 42.31 -4.30
CA ALA A 256 1.22 40.89 -4.41
C ALA A 256 2.51 40.07 -4.50
N VAL A 257 2.74 39.19 -3.54
CA VAL A 257 3.92 38.30 -3.50
C VAL A 257 3.46 36.89 -3.82
N ILE A 258 4.08 36.27 -4.81
CA ILE A 258 3.88 34.86 -5.13
C ILE A 258 5.12 34.10 -4.65
N GLY A 259 4.98 33.27 -3.62
CA GLY A 259 6.08 32.49 -3.06
C GLY A 259 7.26 33.36 -2.59
N ASN A 260 8.46 33.09 -3.10
CA ASN A 260 9.70 33.79 -2.72
C ASN A 260 10.15 34.84 -3.76
N HIS A 261 9.25 35.26 -4.65
CA HIS A 261 9.54 36.24 -5.71
C HIS A 261 9.36 37.69 -5.24
N ALA A 262 9.94 38.63 -5.99
CA ALA A 262 9.78 40.05 -5.71
C ALA A 262 8.29 40.47 -5.79
N PRO A 263 7.85 41.43 -4.95
CA PRO A 263 6.47 41.88 -4.95
C PRO A 263 6.07 42.48 -6.30
N ILE A 264 4.96 41.99 -6.85
CA ILE A 264 4.34 42.53 -8.05
C ILE A 264 3.50 43.74 -7.63
N THR A 265 3.79 44.89 -8.23
CA THR A 265 3.03 46.13 -8.05
C THR A 265 2.61 46.67 -9.40
N GLY A 266 1.32 46.92 -9.60
CA GLY A 266 0.81 47.46 -10.86
C GLY A 266 -0.69 47.70 -10.82
N ILE A 267 -1.16 48.66 -11.64
CA ILE A 267 -2.58 49.01 -11.75
C ILE A 267 -3.01 48.84 -13.20
N ALA A 268 -4.06 48.06 -13.44
CA ALA A 268 -4.74 47.94 -14.71
C ALA A 268 -6.04 48.74 -14.68
N ILE A 269 -6.17 49.70 -15.60
CA ILE A 269 -7.33 50.60 -15.72
C ILE A 269 -8.25 50.06 -16.83
N PRO A 270 -9.58 50.03 -16.63
CA PRO A 270 -10.52 49.59 -17.66
C PRO A 270 -10.37 50.40 -18.96
N GLY A 271 -10.47 49.72 -20.11
CA GLY A 271 -10.34 50.34 -21.44
C GLY A 271 -8.91 50.56 -21.94
N ARG A 272 -7.87 50.18 -21.19
CA ARG A 272 -6.46 50.25 -21.63
C ARG A 272 -5.81 48.87 -21.69
N SER A 273 -5.13 48.58 -22.81
CA SER A 273 -4.31 47.37 -22.90
C SER A 273 -3.04 47.52 -22.05
N VAL A 274 -2.77 46.53 -21.21
CA VAL A 274 -1.57 46.46 -20.37
C VAL A 274 -0.62 45.43 -20.96
N THR A 275 0.66 45.78 -21.11
CA THR A 275 1.70 44.85 -21.58
C THR A 275 2.60 44.46 -20.42
N ILE A 276 2.74 43.16 -20.17
CA ILE A 276 3.68 42.62 -19.19
C ILE A 276 5.01 42.37 -19.91
N ARG A 277 6.11 42.93 -19.39
CA ARG A 277 7.47 42.71 -19.91
C ARG A 277 8.38 42.25 -18.79
N GLY A 278 9.21 41.26 -19.09
CA GLY A 278 10.18 40.68 -18.20
C GLY A 278 11.26 39.93 -18.98
N ARG A 279 12.30 39.47 -18.30
CA ARG A 279 13.25 38.51 -18.85
C ARG A 279 12.61 37.11 -18.78
N SER A 280 13.05 36.18 -19.62
CA SER A 280 12.63 34.79 -19.45
C SER A 280 13.05 34.30 -18.06
N GLY A 281 12.08 33.89 -17.23
CA GLY A 281 12.28 33.50 -15.83
C GLY A 281 12.04 34.60 -14.77
N SER A 282 11.57 35.80 -15.16
CA SER A 282 11.12 36.86 -14.23
C SER A 282 9.61 37.01 -14.17
#